data_AF-A0A2P6FEP0-F1
#
_entry.id   AF-A0A2P6FEP0-F1
#
_cell.length_a   1.000
_cell.length_b   1.000
_cell.length_c   1.000
_cell.angle_alpha   90.00
_cell.angle_beta   90.00
_cell.angle_gamma   90.00
#
_symmetry.space_group_name_H-M   'P 1'
#
loop_
_entity.id
_entity.type
_entity.pdbx_description
1 polymer ?
#
loop_
_entity_poly.entity_id
_entity_poly.type
_entity_poly.pdbx_seq_one_letter_code
_entity_poly.pdbx_strand_id
1 'polypeptide(L)' 'MFNFTTKQKWVINGSLLGLTLVALIGLLLYLLKFLIPAIVLLSIAGIGFFVLMIVWLVFERYNKKKG' A
#
# COMPACT_ATOMS: atom_id res chain seq x y z
N MET A 1 -3.05 -15.00 -14.45
CA MET A 1 -4.01 -14.74 -13.35
C MET A 1 -3.27 -14.99 -12.05
N PHE A 2 -3.00 -13.96 -11.23
CA PHE A 2 -2.15 -14.12 -10.05
C PHE A 2 -2.71 -15.19 -9.11
N ASN A 3 -1.92 -16.21 -8.80
CA ASN A 3 -2.35 -17.36 -8.01
C ASN A 3 -2.32 -17.05 -6.51
N PHE A 4 -2.86 -15.90 -6.09
CA PHE A 4 -2.93 -15.51 -4.68
C PHE A 4 -4.06 -16.24 -3.96
N THR A 5 -3.78 -16.71 -2.75
CA THR A 5 -4.80 -17.26 -1.86
C THR A 5 -5.81 -16.18 -1.46
N THR A 6 -7.05 -16.57 -1.11
CA THR A 6 -8.10 -15.64 -0.68
C THR A 6 -7.65 -14.74 0.47
N LYS A 7 -6.86 -15.29 1.40
CA LYS A 7 -6.27 -14.54 2.53
C LYS A 7 -5.24 -13.50 2.07
N GLN A 8 -4.34 -13.85 1.16
CA GLN A 8 -3.35 -12.91 0.61
C GLN A 8 -4.00 -11.75 -0.15
N LYS A 9 -5.05 -12.03 -0.96
CA LYS A 9 -5.80 -10.98 -1.65
C LYS A 9 -6.44 -10.00 -0.68
N TRP A 10 -6.99 -10.50 0.42
CA TRP A 10 -7.62 -9.66 1.45
C TRP A 10 -6.61 -8.77 2.16
N VAL A 11 -5.45 -9.30 2.52
CA VAL A 11 -4.35 -8.53 3.12
C VAL A 11 -3.89 -7.43 2.18
N ILE A 12 -3.62 -7.76 0.92
CA ILE A 12 -3.15 -6.78 -0.07
C ILE A 12 -4.19 -5.69 -0.31
N ASN A 13 -5.46 -6.05 -0.51
CA ASN A 13 -6.53 -5.07 -0.72
C ASN A 13 -6.75 -4.19 0.51
N GLY A 14 -6.74 -4.78 1.72
CA GLY A 14 -6.87 -4.04 2.96
C GLY A 14 -5.73 -3.03 3.16
N SER A 15 -4.49 -3.47 2.91
CA SER A 15 -3.32 -2.59 2.97
C SER A 15 -3.35 -1.50 1.89
N LEU A 16 -3.78 -1.81 0.66
CA LEU A 16 -3.95 -0.83 -0.41
C LEU A 16 -4.98 0.24 -0.04
N LEU A 17 -6.14 -0.17 0.46
CA LEU A 17 -7.18 0.76 0.92
C LEU A 17 -6.68 1.63 2.07
N GLY A 18 -6.00 1.04 3.06
CA GLY A 18 -5.44 1.77 4.19
C GLY A 18 -4.43 2.84 3.76
N LEU A 19 -3.46 2.49 2.93
CA LEU A 19 -2.47 3.44 2.42
C LEU A 19 -3.08 4.50 1.51
N THR A 20 -4.08 4.14 0.72
CA THR A 20 -4.82 5.09 -0.12
C THR A 20 -5.54 6.13 0.73
N LEU A 21 -6.19 5.72 1.84
CA LEU A 21 -6.81 6.65 2.77
C LEU A 21 -5.78 7.58 3.44
N VAL A 22 -4.63 7.04 3.86
CA VAL A 22 -3.53 7.85 4.42
C VAL A 22 -3.03 8.88 3.41
N ALA A 23 -2.83 8.48 2.15
CA ALA A 23 -2.44 9.40 1.08
C ALA A 23 -3.50 10.48 0.84
N LEU A 24 -4.79 10.12 0.88
CA LEU A 24 -5.91 11.03 0.65
C LEU A 24 -6.02 12.07 1.77
N ILE A 25 -5.81 11.67 3.03
CA ILE A 25 -5.71 12.59 4.17
C ILE A 25 -4.49 13.50 4.01
N GLY A 26 -3.33 12.95 3.64
CA GLY A 26 -2.12 13.73 3.38
C GLY A 26 -2.32 14.78 2.28
N LEU A 27 -3.01 14.42 1.20
CA LEU A 27 -3.38 15.33 0.12
C LEU A 27 -4.34 16.43 0.60
N LEU A 28 -5.33 16.09 1.42
CA LEU A 28 -6.25 17.06 1.98
C LEU A 28 -5.54 18.07 2.89
N LEU A 29 -4.60 17.62 3.72
CA LEU A 29 -3.76 18.51 4.53
C LEU A 29 -2.86 19.40 3.67
N TYR A 30 -2.34 18.87 2.55
CA TYR A 30 -1.56 19.66 1.59
C TYR A 30 -2.40 20.81 1.01
N LEU A 31 -3.63 20.52 0.58
CA LEU A 31 -4.57 21.51 0.07
C LEU A 31 -4.92 22.59 1.11
N LEU A 32 -5.02 22.20 2.38
CA LEU A 32 -5.24 23.10 3.51
C LEU A 32 -3.97 23.86 3.97
N LYS A 33 -2.85 23.75 3.22
CA LYS A 33 -1.55 24.38 3.51
C LYS A 33 -0.86 23.90 4.80
N PHE A 34 -1.29 22.78 5.38
CA PHE A 34 -0.57 22.12 6.47
C PHE A 34 0.56 21.26 5.90
N LEU A 35 1.61 21.92 5.40
CA LEU A 35 2.66 21.28 4.60
C LEU A 35 3.44 20.20 5.36
N ILE A 36 3.85 20.46 6.61
CA ILE A 36 4.64 19.51 7.41
C ILE A 36 3.88 18.17 7.60
N PRO A 37 2.67 18.14 8.18
CA PRO A 37 1.96 16.88 8.37
C PRO A 37 1.54 16.24 7.03
N ALA A 38 1.27 17.03 5.99
CA ALA A 38 1.00 16.50 4.65
C ALA A 38 2.20 15.73 4.09
N ILE A 39 3.40 16.31 4.14
CA ILE A 39 4.64 15.66 3.68
C ILE A 39 4.88 14.36 4.45
N VAL A 40 4.70 14.36 5.76
CA VAL A 40 4.87 13.16 6.60
C VAL A 40 3.89 12.07 6.18
N LEU A 41 2.60 12.38 6.07
CA LEU A 41 1.58 11.40 5.69
C LEU A 41 1.77 10.85 4.26
N LEU A 42 2.08 11.73 3.31
CA LEU A 42 2.36 11.34 1.93
C LEU A 42 3.62 10.46 1.83
N SER A 43 4.65 10.76 2.63
CA SER A 43 5.87 9.95 2.69
C SER A 43 5.60 8.57 3.29
N ILE A 44 4.81 8.48 4.37
CA ILE A 44 4.39 7.20 4.97
C ILE A 44 3.60 6.39 3.94
N ALA A 45 2.66 7.01 3.22
CA ALA A 45 1.90 6.34 2.17
C ALA A 45 2.82 5.82 1.05
N GLY A 46 3.74 6.67 0.56
CA GLY A 46 4.69 6.30 -0.50
C GLY A 46 5.61 5.14 -0.12
N ILE A 47 6.22 5.20 1.07
CA ILE A 47 7.04 4.11 1.60
C ILE A 47 6.19 2.84 1.78
N GLY A 48 4.98 2.98 2.30
CA GLY A 48 4.04 1.88 2.46
C GLY A 48 3.71 1.19 1.15
N PHE A 49 3.47 1.94 0.07
CA PHE A 49 3.20 1.37 -1.26
C PHE A 49 4.40 0.60 -1.79
N PHE A 50 5.61 1.10 -1.55
CA PHE A 50 6.85 0.40 -1.90
C PHE A 50 6.98 -0.94 -1.16
N VAL A 51 6.71 -0.96 0.15
CA VAL A 51 6.72 -2.19 0.95
C VAL A 51 5.66 -3.17 0.46
N LEU A 52 4.45 -2.69 0.15
CA LEU A 52 3.37 -3.51 -0.40
C LEU A 52 3.75 -4.15 -1.73
N MET A 53 4.44 -3.41 -2.60
CA MET A 53 4.97 -3.92 -3.86
C MET A 53 5.98 -5.06 -3.64
N ILE A 54 6.89 -4.91 -2.68
CA ILE A 54 7.85 -5.97 -2.33
C ILE A 54 7.11 -7.21 -1.83
N VAL A 55 6.16 -7.05 -0.91
CA VAL A 55 5.35 -8.14 -0.37
C VAL A 55 4.58 -8.87 -1.47
N TRP A 56 4.01 -8.13 -2.43
CA TRP A 56 3.33 -8.69 -3.59
C TRP A 56 4.29 -9.57 -4.41
N LEU A 57 5.47 -9.07 -4.76
CA LEU A 57 6.47 -9.80 -5.54
C LEU A 57 6.94 -11.07 -4.82
N VAL A 58 7.12 -10.99 -3.51
CA VAL A 58 7.48 -12.14 -2.67
C VAL A 58 6.38 -13.20 -2.72
N PHE A 59 5.12 -12.83 -2.51
CA PHE A 59 4.00 -13.77 -2.58
C PHE A 59 3.82 -14.38 -3.97
N GLU A 60 4.02 -13.59 -5.02
CA GLU A 60 3.96 -14.10 -6.39
C GLU A 60 5.02 -15.18 -6.63
N ARG A 61 6.27 -14.95 -6.20
CA ARG A 61 7.35 -15.94 -6.30
C ARG A 61 7.05 -17.22 -5.50
N TYR A 62 6.51 -17.09 -4.28
CA TYR A 62 6.15 -18.25 -3.47
C TYR A 62 5.04 -19.08 -4.10
N ASN A 63 3.99 -18.43 -4.64
CA ASN A 63 2.87 -19.17 -5.22
C ASN A 63 3.23 -19.79 -6.59
N LYS A 64 4.14 -19.19 -7.36
CA LYS A 64 4.70 -19.80 -8.58
C LYS A 64 5.59 -21.02 -8.31
N LYS A 65 6.12 -21.20 -7.10
CA LYS A 65 6.89 -22.39 -6.72
C LYS A 65 6.03 -23.55 -6.20
N LYS A 66 4.76 -23.27 -5.85
CA LYS A 66 3.82 -24.25 -5.29
C LYS A 66 2.80 -24.78 -6.30
N GLY A 67 2.66 -24.15 -7.47
CA GLY A 67 1.92 -24.66 -8.62
C GLY A 67 2.88 -25.17 -9.67
#